data_AF-A0A847MY87-F1
#
_entry.id   AF-A0A847MY87-F1
#
_cell.length_a   1.000
_cell.length_b   1.000
_cell.length_c   1.000
_cell.angle_alpha   90.00
_cell.angle_beta   90.00
_cell.angle_gamma   90.00
#
_symmetry.space_group_name_H-M   'P 1'
#
loop_
_entity.id
_entity.type
_entity.pdbx_description
1 polymer ?
#
loop_
_entity_poly.entity_id
_entity_poly.type
_entity_poly.pdbx_seq_one_letter_code
_entity_poly.pdbx_strand_id
1 'polypeptide(L)'
;MTTVLLGPQRFRQTAGTVADALAPDGPVATVTAGWRDREKDDAELHEVMGGRARNLHLFTRLGHVVRHDPTFAAAASVYNRSIDEANKLYKVRLSHAMDAVYTILRRTARQDLIDSALRAGVQSVQDIDAWYVWLTAELEDELRSVGQVDSSDVIAGHRGEVAEILDSSALLAIAGGHVSFLMRCLRLFEAFPSPDLPVVGWSAGAMVLTDHIVLYHDKGPAGVQPAEVWDRGLGRVPRVIAMPHARRRLALDDVHRNLVLAHRFAPARVLLLDDGMQVRIGDDGSLPAEARVVTAEGTIATIEDEASASEDCAS
;
A
#
# COMPACT_ATOMS: atom_id res chain seq x y z
N MET A 1 -10.61 12.66 10.32
CA MET A 1 -9.64 11.63 9.90
C MET A 1 -8.18 12.00 10.22
N THR A 2 -7.55 11.25 11.12
CA THR A 2 -6.08 11.30 11.31
C THR A 2 -5.45 9.99 10.81
N THR A 3 -4.42 10.10 9.97
CA THR A 3 -3.60 8.96 9.53
C THR A 3 -2.12 9.29 9.63
N VAL A 4 -1.32 8.39 10.16
CA VAL A 4 0.14 8.53 10.23
C VAL A 4 0.80 7.40 9.45
N LEU A 5 1.50 7.74 8.38
CA LEU A 5 2.30 6.80 7.61
C LEU A 5 3.74 6.86 8.10
N LEU A 6 4.28 5.72 8.52
CA LEU A 6 5.63 5.62 9.04
C LEU A 6 6.55 4.90 8.08
N GLY A 7 7.81 5.30 8.15
CA GLY A 7 8.92 4.48 7.69
C GLY A 7 9.01 3.13 8.42
N PRO A 8 9.93 2.27 7.97
CA PRO A 8 10.15 0.97 8.58
C PRO A 8 10.56 1.03 10.04
N GLN A 9 10.02 0.11 10.84
CA GLN A 9 10.16 0.10 12.30
C GLN A 9 11.27 -0.85 12.81
N ARG A 10 12.18 -1.32 11.94
CA ARG A 10 13.24 -2.27 12.35
C ARG A 10 14.47 -1.61 12.96
N PHE A 11 14.91 -0.48 12.39
CA PHE A 11 16.14 0.20 12.82
C PHE A 11 15.87 1.45 13.65
N ARG A 12 14.70 2.07 13.46
CA ARG A 12 14.21 3.20 14.24
C ARG A 12 12.74 2.93 14.57
N GLN A 13 12.46 2.63 15.84
CA GLN A 13 11.11 2.39 16.32
C GLN A 13 10.49 3.73 16.75
N THR A 14 9.52 4.21 16.00
CA THR A 14 8.75 5.43 16.28
C THR A 14 7.27 5.15 16.51
N ALA A 15 6.79 3.94 16.20
CA ALA A 15 5.38 3.58 16.28
C ALA A 15 4.79 3.77 17.71
N GLY A 16 5.54 3.42 18.75
CA GLY A 16 5.10 3.61 20.15
C GLY A 16 4.91 5.08 20.51
N THR A 17 5.90 5.93 20.21
CA THR A 17 5.80 7.38 20.43
C THR A 17 4.62 8.01 19.70
N VAL A 18 4.33 7.54 18.48
CA VAL A 18 3.16 7.99 17.72
C VAL A 18 1.86 7.50 18.33
N ALA A 19 1.81 6.26 18.81
CA ALA A 19 0.65 5.72 19.50
C ALA A 19 0.36 6.50 20.79
N ASP A 20 1.39 6.78 21.60
CA ASP A 20 1.25 7.58 22.82
C ASP A 20 0.78 9.01 22.53
N ALA A 21 1.22 9.60 21.41
CA ALA A 21 0.78 10.94 21.01
C ALA A 21 -0.68 10.98 20.51
N LEU A 22 -1.16 9.90 19.88
CA LEU A 22 -2.51 9.83 19.30
C LEU A 22 -3.56 9.31 20.29
N ALA A 23 -3.18 8.36 21.13
CA ALA A 23 -4.03 7.69 22.10
C ALA A 23 -3.21 7.35 23.37
N PRO A 24 -2.89 8.34 24.22
CA PRO A 24 -2.02 8.15 25.39
C PRO A 24 -2.47 7.01 26.31
N ASP A 25 -3.76 6.93 26.60
CA ASP A 25 -4.33 5.96 27.56
C ASP A 25 -5.32 4.97 26.92
N GLY A 26 -5.65 5.14 25.63
CA GLY A 26 -6.72 4.38 24.98
C GLY A 26 -6.30 2.99 24.47
N PRO A 27 -7.20 2.02 24.31
CA PRO A 27 -6.84 0.72 23.74
C PRO A 27 -6.35 0.85 22.28
N VAL A 28 -5.38 0.03 21.88
CA VAL A 28 -4.83 0.04 20.52
C VAL A 28 -5.17 -1.28 19.81
N ALA A 29 -6.00 -1.23 18.76
CA ALA A 29 -6.15 -2.38 17.88
C ALA A 29 -4.88 -2.55 17.03
N THR A 30 -4.34 -3.75 16.92
CA THR A 30 -3.19 -4.03 16.05
C THR A 30 -3.54 -5.04 14.96
N VAL A 31 -2.97 -4.85 13.77
CA VAL A 31 -3.06 -5.79 12.65
C VAL A 31 -1.66 -6.23 12.26
N THR A 32 -1.36 -7.50 12.50
CA THR A 32 -0.08 -8.13 12.12
C THR A 32 -0.25 -9.28 11.13
N ALA A 33 -1.39 -9.35 10.42
CA ALA A 33 -1.71 -10.43 9.48
C ALA A 33 -0.65 -10.69 8.39
N GLY A 34 0.14 -9.67 8.05
CA GLY A 34 1.30 -9.82 7.16
C GLY A 34 2.42 -10.71 7.72
N TRP A 35 2.44 -11.02 9.02
CA TRP A 35 3.43 -11.90 9.66
C TRP A 35 3.06 -13.38 9.54
N ARG A 36 1.84 -13.67 9.07
CA ARG A 36 1.33 -15.02 8.80
C ARG A 36 1.46 -15.94 10.00
N ASP A 37 2.21 -17.04 9.91
CA ASP A 37 2.34 -18.04 10.97
C ASP A 37 2.97 -17.46 12.26
N ARG A 38 3.64 -16.30 12.17
CA ARG A 38 4.19 -15.53 13.29
C ARG A 38 3.28 -14.40 13.78
N GLU A 39 2.03 -14.32 13.32
CA GLU A 39 1.08 -13.26 13.72
C GLU A 39 0.91 -13.14 15.24
N LYS A 40 0.94 -14.28 15.93
CA LYS A 40 0.86 -14.40 17.40
C LYS A 40 2.15 -14.01 18.15
N ASP A 41 3.26 -13.85 17.44
CA ASP A 41 4.55 -13.50 18.04
C ASP A 41 4.64 -11.97 18.17
N ASP A 42 3.65 -11.34 18.81
CA ASP A 42 3.43 -9.88 18.85
C ASP A 42 3.74 -9.23 20.20
N ALA A 43 4.36 -9.97 21.13
CA ALA A 43 4.76 -9.46 22.44
C ALA A 43 5.60 -8.17 22.36
N GLU A 44 6.58 -8.12 21.43
CA GLU A 44 7.39 -6.91 21.20
C GLU A 44 6.52 -5.73 20.75
N LEU A 45 5.55 -5.97 19.85
CA LEU A 45 4.65 -4.91 19.40
C LEU A 45 3.70 -4.47 20.52
N HIS A 46 3.23 -5.41 21.34
CA HIS A 46 2.40 -5.10 22.50
C HIS A 46 3.14 -4.23 23.52
N GLU A 47 4.42 -4.50 23.77
CA GLU A 47 5.28 -3.66 24.60
C GLU A 47 5.51 -2.27 23.97
N VAL A 48 5.79 -2.20 22.67
CA VAL A 48 5.92 -0.92 21.93
C VAL A 48 4.64 -0.07 22.00
N MET A 49 3.47 -0.70 22.12
CA MET A 49 2.18 -0.03 22.30
C MET A 49 1.81 0.18 23.77
N GLY A 50 2.78 0.12 24.69
CA GLY A 50 2.59 0.40 26.12
C GLY A 50 1.72 -0.63 26.84
N GLY A 51 1.67 -1.87 26.36
CA GLY A 51 0.86 -2.94 26.97
C GLY A 51 -0.65 -2.84 26.71
N ARG A 52 -1.08 -1.96 25.79
CA ARG A 52 -2.50 -1.69 25.51
C ARG A 52 -2.97 -2.26 24.17
N ALA A 53 -2.10 -2.99 23.47
CA ALA A 53 -2.42 -3.56 22.17
C ALA A 53 -3.36 -4.77 22.29
N ARG A 54 -4.40 -4.80 21.47
CA ARG A 54 -5.26 -5.95 21.19
C ARG A 54 -5.15 -6.31 19.71
N ASN A 55 -4.51 -7.43 19.42
CA ASN A 55 -4.33 -7.86 18.04
C ASN A 55 -5.62 -8.48 17.49
N LEU A 56 -5.97 -8.10 16.27
CA LEU A 56 -7.15 -8.63 15.58
C LEU A 56 -6.96 -10.08 15.13
N HIS A 57 -5.72 -10.57 15.06
CA HIS A 57 -5.34 -11.94 14.67
C HIS A 57 -6.02 -12.42 13.37
N LEU A 58 -6.08 -11.53 12.36
CA LEU A 58 -6.84 -11.76 11.14
C LEU A 58 -6.32 -12.95 10.32
N PHE A 59 -5.01 -13.22 10.30
CA PHE A 59 -4.49 -14.39 9.59
C PHE A 59 -4.89 -15.70 10.29
N THR A 60 -4.89 -15.70 11.62
CA THR A 60 -5.38 -16.83 12.43
C THR A 60 -6.87 -17.07 12.17
N ARG A 61 -7.67 -16.00 12.12
CA ARG A 61 -9.10 -16.07 11.76
C ARG A 61 -9.29 -16.61 10.34
N LEU A 62 -8.48 -16.20 9.37
CA LEU A 62 -8.52 -16.76 8.01
C LEU A 62 -8.28 -18.28 8.03
N GLY A 63 -7.31 -18.75 8.82
CA GLY A 63 -7.07 -20.18 9.00
C GLY A 63 -8.26 -20.93 9.62
N HIS A 64 -9.00 -20.28 10.52
CA HIS A 64 -10.25 -20.82 11.08
C HIS A 64 -11.36 -20.90 10.02
N VAL A 65 -11.57 -19.84 9.23
CA VAL A 65 -12.54 -19.83 8.12
C VAL A 65 -12.23 -20.95 7.12
N VAL A 66 -11.00 -21.04 6.64
CA VAL A 66 -10.60 -22.07 5.65
C VAL A 66 -10.85 -23.50 6.16
N ARG A 67 -10.78 -23.74 7.47
CA ARG A 67 -11.02 -25.05 8.07
C ARG A 67 -12.51 -25.38 8.24
N HIS A 68 -13.34 -24.38 8.51
CA HIS A 68 -14.73 -24.57 8.92
C HIS A 68 -15.76 -24.10 7.89
N ASP A 69 -15.32 -23.45 6.81
CA ASP A 69 -16.14 -23.05 5.66
C ASP A 69 -15.56 -23.67 4.37
N PRO A 70 -16.01 -24.88 3.98
CA PRO A 70 -15.48 -25.58 2.80
C PRO A 70 -15.85 -24.88 1.49
N THR A 71 -16.98 -24.16 1.45
CA THR A 71 -17.42 -23.39 0.26
C THR A 71 -16.44 -22.25 0.01
N PHE A 72 -16.16 -21.46 1.04
CA PHE A 72 -15.15 -20.41 0.98
C PHE A 72 -13.77 -20.98 0.64
N ALA A 73 -13.35 -22.07 1.30
CA ALA A 73 -12.03 -22.66 1.08
C ALA A 73 -11.79 -23.12 -0.38
N ALA A 74 -12.82 -23.72 -1.00
CA ALA A 74 -12.78 -24.12 -2.40
C ALA A 74 -12.68 -22.89 -3.33
N ALA A 75 -13.53 -21.88 -3.11
CA ALA A 75 -13.53 -20.64 -3.89
C ALA A 75 -12.20 -19.88 -3.74
N ALA A 76 -11.68 -19.76 -2.52
CA ALA A 76 -10.40 -19.10 -2.24
C ALA A 76 -9.22 -19.79 -2.96
N SER A 77 -9.26 -21.12 -3.08
CA SER A 77 -8.24 -21.87 -3.83
C SER A 77 -8.28 -21.58 -5.33
N VAL A 78 -9.47 -21.44 -5.91
CA VAL A 78 -9.65 -21.03 -7.32
C VAL A 78 -9.17 -19.59 -7.50
N TYR A 79 -9.66 -18.67 -6.69
CA TYR A 79 -9.26 -17.25 -6.70
C TYR A 79 -7.74 -17.07 -6.63
N ASN A 80 -7.06 -17.82 -5.74
CA ASN A 80 -5.60 -17.74 -5.61
C ASN A 80 -4.87 -18.13 -6.89
N ARG A 81 -5.36 -19.15 -7.63
CA ARG A 81 -4.79 -19.52 -8.93
C ARG A 81 -5.08 -18.46 -9.99
N SER A 82 -6.31 -17.96 -10.05
CA SER A 82 -6.71 -16.93 -11.01
C SER A 82 -5.90 -15.63 -10.84
N ILE A 83 -5.64 -15.20 -9.60
CA ILE A 83 -4.81 -14.03 -9.32
C ILE A 83 -3.35 -14.26 -9.74
N ASP A 84 -2.79 -15.45 -9.53
CA ASP A 84 -1.43 -15.78 -9.96
C ASP A 84 -1.31 -15.77 -11.50
N GLU A 85 -2.29 -16.34 -12.20
CA GLU A 85 -2.38 -16.31 -13.65
C GLU A 85 -2.55 -14.89 -14.20
N ALA A 86 -3.45 -14.10 -13.60
CA ALA A 86 -3.65 -12.70 -13.95
C ALA A 86 -2.37 -11.88 -13.74
N ASN A 87 -1.65 -12.09 -12.63
CA ASN A 87 -0.39 -11.40 -12.35
C ASN A 87 0.69 -11.72 -13.40
N LYS A 88 0.78 -12.97 -13.87
CA LYS A 88 1.71 -13.37 -14.94
C LYS A 88 1.40 -12.63 -16.24
N LEU A 89 0.14 -12.56 -16.64
CA LEU A 89 -0.28 -11.84 -17.86
C LEU A 89 -0.03 -10.34 -17.74
N TYR A 90 -0.34 -9.75 -16.59
CA TYR A 90 -0.05 -8.36 -16.29
C TYR A 90 1.45 -8.04 -16.40
N LYS A 91 2.32 -8.87 -15.79
CA LYS A 91 3.78 -8.70 -15.86
C LYS A 91 4.33 -8.69 -17.28
N VAL A 92 3.85 -9.59 -18.14
CA VAL A 92 4.26 -9.63 -19.55
C VAL A 92 3.89 -8.32 -20.26
N ARG A 93 2.65 -7.86 -20.12
CA ARG A 93 2.20 -6.60 -20.74
C ARG A 93 2.97 -5.40 -20.18
N LEU A 94 3.13 -5.33 -18.87
CA LEU A 94 3.83 -4.26 -18.18
C LEU A 94 5.29 -4.16 -18.63
N SER A 95 6.01 -5.28 -18.68
CA SER A 95 7.42 -5.29 -19.08
C SER A 95 7.62 -4.67 -20.46
N HIS A 96 6.85 -5.11 -21.46
CA HIS A 96 6.98 -4.59 -22.82
C HIS A 96 6.60 -3.11 -22.94
N ALA A 97 5.54 -2.67 -22.24
CA ALA A 97 5.15 -1.26 -22.24
C ALA A 97 6.22 -0.38 -21.57
N MET A 98 6.79 -0.83 -20.45
CA MET A 98 7.86 -0.12 -19.76
C MET A 98 9.16 -0.07 -20.57
N ASP A 99 9.51 -1.17 -21.24
CA ASP A 99 10.68 -1.21 -22.15
C ASP A 99 10.54 -0.21 -23.29
N ALA A 100 9.33 -0.07 -23.85
CA ALA A 100 9.06 0.93 -24.88
C ALA A 100 9.25 2.35 -24.34
N VAL A 101 8.71 2.66 -23.16
CA VAL A 101 8.87 3.97 -22.48
C VAL A 101 10.36 4.29 -22.26
N TYR A 102 11.12 3.38 -21.67
CA TYR A 102 12.55 3.61 -21.43
C TYR A 102 13.36 3.67 -22.72
N THR A 103 12.95 2.96 -23.77
CA THR A 103 13.58 3.07 -25.09
C THR A 103 13.37 4.45 -25.69
N ILE A 104 12.16 5.03 -25.58
CA ILE A 104 11.85 6.39 -26.04
C ILE A 104 12.74 7.42 -25.35
N LEU A 105 12.87 7.34 -24.02
CA LEU A 105 13.69 8.28 -23.23
C LEU A 105 15.17 8.29 -23.63
N ARG A 106 15.68 7.20 -24.21
CA ARG A 106 17.08 7.08 -24.65
C ARG A 106 17.31 7.50 -26.11
N ARG A 107 16.27 7.90 -26.85
CA ARG A 107 16.41 8.29 -28.26
C ARG A 107 16.86 9.74 -28.41
N THR A 108 17.72 9.96 -29.40
CA THR A 108 18.05 11.30 -29.91
C THR A 108 17.01 11.69 -30.96
N ALA A 109 16.11 12.59 -30.59
CA ALA A 109 15.10 13.20 -31.47
C ALA A 109 14.78 14.61 -30.97
N ARG A 110 13.87 15.32 -31.66
CA ARG A 110 13.37 16.61 -31.14
C ARG A 110 12.63 16.40 -29.82
N GLN A 111 12.87 17.27 -28.85
CA GLN A 111 12.34 17.13 -27.49
C GLN A 111 10.81 17.06 -27.45
N ASP A 112 10.12 17.89 -28.24
CA ASP A 112 8.65 17.91 -28.30
C ASP A 112 8.04 16.57 -28.75
N LEU A 113 8.73 15.85 -29.64
CA LEU A 113 8.32 14.52 -30.09
C LEU A 113 8.61 13.46 -29.03
N ILE A 114 9.72 13.57 -28.29
CA ILE A 114 10.05 12.69 -27.16
C ILE A 114 8.99 12.85 -26.07
N ASP A 115 8.66 14.08 -25.68
CA ASP A 115 7.68 14.35 -24.63
C ASP A 115 6.29 13.84 -25.00
N SER A 116 5.88 14.02 -26.27
CA SER A 116 4.62 13.49 -26.79
C SER A 116 4.58 11.95 -26.75
N ALA A 117 5.64 11.30 -27.24
CA ALA A 117 5.75 9.85 -27.24
C ALA A 117 5.83 9.27 -25.81
N LEU A 118 6.51 9.96 -24.89
CA LEU A 118 6.60 9.60 -23.49
C LEU A 118 5.23 9.64 -22.81
N ARG A 119 4.46 10.72 -23.00
CA ARG A 119 3.09 10.81 -22.46
C ARG A 119 2.21 9.66 -22.96
N ALA A 120 2.25 9.35 -24.25
CA ALA A 120 1.49 8.24 -24.82
C ALA A 120 1.95 6.86 -24.30
N GLY A 121 3.27 6.68 -24.14
CA GLY A 121 3.84 5.46 -23.57
C GLY A 121 3.45 5.27 -22.11
N VAL A 122 3.53 6.31 -21.29
CA VAL A 122 3.10 6.28 -19.88
C VAL A 122 1.59 6.03 -19.77
N GLN A 123 0.76 6.65 -20.62
CA GLN A 123 -0.67 6.37 -20.67
C GLN A 123 -0.94 4.89 -20.96
N SER A 124 -0.18 4.28 -21.89
CA SER A 124 -0.32 2.84 -22.19
C SER A 124 -0.01 1.96 -20.97
N VAL A 125 0.96 2.36 -20.13
CA VAL A 125 1.26 1.68 -18.86
C VAL A 125 0.11 1.86 -17.87
N GLN A 126 -0.43 3.06 -17.74
CA GLN A 126 -1.59 3.36 -16.88
C GLN A 126 -2.82 2.54 -17.27
N ASP A 127 -3.06 2.35 -18.58
CA ASP A 127 -4.19 1.54 -19.07
C ASP A 127 -4.01 0.04 -18.71
N ILE A 128 -2.76 -0.46 -18.70
CA ILE A 128 -2.44 -1.82 -18.25
C ILE A 128 -2.70 -1.96 -16.75
N ASP A 129 -2.29 -0.98 -15.94
CA ASP A 129 -2.53 -0.96 -14.50
C ASP A 129 -4.02 -0.90 -14.18
N ALA A 130 -4.76 -0.01 -14.84
CA ALA A 130 -6.20 0.15 -14.67
C ALA A 130 -6.97 -1.13 -15.02
N TRP A 131 -6.59 -1.80 -16.12
CA TRP A 131 -7.14 -3.10 -16.47
C TRP A 131 -6.85 -4.16 -15.40
N TYR A 132 -5.62 -4.20 -14.87
CA TYR A 132 -5.26 -5.20 -13.86
C TYR A 132 -6.03 -4.99 -12.56
N VAL A 133 -6.14 -3.74 -12.11
CA VAL A 133 -6.93 -3.34 -10.93
C VAL A 133 -8.40 -3.68 -11.10
N TRP A 134 -8.98 -3.46 -12.28
CA TRP A 134 -10.35 -3.89 -12.57
C TRP A 134 -10.47 -5.42 -12.49
N LEU A 135 -9.55 -6.16 -13.11
CA LEU A 135 -9.58 -7.63 -13.12
C LEU A 135 -9.45 -8.23 -11.72
N THR A 136 -8.57 -7.70 -10.86
CA THR A 136 -8.44 -8.19 -9.48
C THR A 136 -9.71 -7.92 -8.66
N ALA A 137 -10.41 -6.82 -8.93
CA ALA A 137 -11.71 -6.53 -8.33
C ALA A 137 -12.78 -7.53 -8.77
N GLU A 138 -12.90 -7.82 -10.06
CA GLU A 138 -13.86 -8.82 -10.57
C GLU A 138 -13.60 -10.21 -9.97
N LEU A 139 -12.34 -10.62 -9.87
CA LEU A 139 -11.97 -11.90 -9.24
C LEU A 139 -12.31 -11.92 -7.74
N GLU A 140 -12.21 -10.79 -7.05
CA GLU A 140 -12.62 -10.66 -5.66
C GLU A 140 -14.14 -10.75 -5.50
N ASP A 141 -14.91 -10.13 -6.40
CA ASP A 141 -16.38 -10.21 -6.41
C ASP A 141 -16.85 -11.63 -6.74
N GLU A 142 -16.15 -12.33 -7.65
CA GLU A 142 -16.38 -13.75 -7.92
C GLU A 142 -16.10 -14.61 -6.68
N LEU A 143 -14.99 -14.36 -5.96
CA LEU A 143 -14.71 -15.03 -4.68
C LEU A 143 -15.82 -14.78 -3.67
N ARG A 144 -16.29 -13.53 -3.52
CA ARG A 144 -17.35 -13.17 -2.58
C ARG A 144 -18.64 -13.90 -2.88
N SER A 145 -19.02 -13.96 -4.15
CA SER A 145 -20.23 -14.63 -4.65
C SER A 145 -20.14 -16.15 -4.54
N VAL A 146 -19.15 -16.78 -5.18
CA VAL A 146 -18.98 -18.24 -5.22
C VAL A 146 -18.61 -18.80 -3.85
N GLY A 147 -17.78 -18.08 -3.10
CA GLY A 147 -17.40 -18.43 -1.74
C GLY A 147 -18.47 -18.14 -0.70
N GLN A 148 -19.63 -17.59 -1.09
CA GLN A 148 -20.75 -17.29 -0.19
C GLN A 148 -20.35 -16.44 1.03
N VAL A 149 -19.39 -15.54 0.83
CA VAL A 149 -18.70 -14.81 1.91
C VAL A 149 -19.68 -14.06 2.81
N ASP A 150 -20.70 -13.44 2.22
CA ASP A 150 -21.66 -12.60 2.96
C ASP A 150 -22.77 -13.41 3.67
N SER A 151 -22.93 -14.68 3.32
CA SER A 151 -23.86 -15.61 3.98
C SER A 151 -23.17 -16.62 4.90
N SER A 152 -21.85 -16.52 5.07
CA SER A 152 -21.08 -17.43 5.92
C SER A 152 -21.17 -17.02 7.38
N ASP A 153 -21.77 -17.88 8.21
CA ASP A 153 -21.85 -17.67 9.67
C ASP A 153 -20.46 -17.59 10.32
N VAL A 154 -19.48 -18.35 9.81
CA VAL A 154 -18.10 -18.36 10.35
C VAL A 154 -17.42 -17.02 10.10
N ILE A 155 -17.56 -16.48 8.88
CA ILE A 155 -17.01 -15.16 8.53
C ILE A 155 -17.75 -14.06 9.30
N ALA A 156 -19.08 -14.12 9.36
CA ALA A 156 -19.90 -13.16 10.08
C ALA A 156 -19.54 -13.08 11.58
N GLY A 157 -19.33 -14.23 12.24
CA GLY A 157 -18.89 -14.28 13.63
C GLY A 157 -17.55 -13.58 13.85
N HIS A 158 -16.56 -13.85 12.98
CA HIS A 158 -15.27 -13.17 13.07
C HIS A 158 -15.33 -11.67 12.74
N ARG A 159 -16.16 -11.25 11.78
CA ARG A 159 -16.40 -9.83 11.50
C ARG A 159 -16.97 -9.12 12.72
N GLY A 160 -17.93 -9.74 13.42
CA GLY A 160 -18.49 -9.22 14.67
C GLY A 160 -17.43 -9.01 15.75
N GLU A 161 -16.62 -10.04 16.04
CA GLU A 161 -15.53 -9.93 17.03
C GLU A 161 -14.48 -8.87 16.66
N VAL A 162 -14.16 -8.73 15.37
CA VAL A 162 -13.24 -7.71 14.88
C VAL A 162 -13.82 -6.31 15.06
N ALA A 163 -15.10 -6.12 14.73
CA ALA A 163 -15.80 -4.86 14.94
C ALA A 163 -15.83 -4.46 16.42
N GLU A 164 -16.12 -5.39 17.34
CA GLU A 164 -16.12 -5.12 18.79
C GLU A 164 -14.75 -4.64 19.30
N ILE A 165 -13.65 -5.20 18.80
CA ILE A 165 -12.30 -4.75 19.16
C ILE A 165 -12.03 -3.36 18.59
N LEU A 166 -12.42 -3.10 17.34
CA LEU A 166 -12.23 -1.79 16.69
C LEU A 166 -13.07 -0.69 17.36
N ASP A 167 -14.33 -0.97 17.69
CA ASP A 167 -15.25 -0.02 18.34
C ASP A 167 -14.80 0.37 19.76
N SER A 168 -14.05 -0.52 20.43
CA SER A 168 -13.46 -0.25 21.76
C SER A 168 -12.05 0.31 21.70
N SER A 169 -11.50 0.57 20.51
CA SER A 169 -10.14 1.06 20.32
C SER A 169 -10.07 2.56 20.09
N ALA A 170 -9.03 3.19 20.62
CA ALA A 170 -8.73 4.60 20.40
C ALA A 170 -7.74 4.83 19.24
N LEU A 171 -7.10 3.76 18.74
CA LEU A 171 -6.14 3.79 17.64
C LEU A 171 -6.13 2.44 16.93
N LEU A 172 -5.97 2.45 15.61
CA LEU A 172 -5.63 1.26 14.83
C LEU A 172 -4.17 1.34 14.35
N ALA A 173 -3.36 0.35 14.68
CA ALA A 173 -1.99 0.20 14.23
C ALA A 173 -1.85 -0.97 13.23
N ILE A 174 -1.47 -0.68 11.99
CA ILE A 174 -1.32 -1.67 10.93
C ILE A 174 0.16 -1.91 10.63
N ALA A 175 0.62 -3.11 10.95
CA ALA A 175 2.03 -3.47 10.82
C ALA A 175 2.44 -3.81 9.39
N GLY A 176 3.74 -3.74 9.15
CA GLY A 176 4.37 -4.31 7.96
C GLY A 176 4.29 -5.83 7.89
N GLY A 177 4.65 -6.40 6.74
CA GLY A 177 4.68 -7.85 6.52
C GLY A 177 4.40 -8.20 5.06
N HIS A 178 3.87 -9.40 4.83
CA HIS A 178 3.43 -9.84 3.52
C HIS A 178 2.13 -9.13 3.11
N VAL A 179 2.24 -8.11 2.24
CA VAL A 179 1.13 -7.19 1.93
C VAL A 179 -0.10 -7.90 1.35
N SER A 180 0.09 -8.98 0.57
CA SER A 180 -1.05 -9.70 0.00
C SER A 180 -1.96 -10.35 1.05
N PHE A 181 -1.37 -10.99 2.07
CA PHE A 181 -2.14 -11.57 3.16
C PHE A 181 -2.73 -10.49 4.06
N LEU A 182 -1.99 -9.41 4.30
CA LEU A 182 -2.49 -8.26 5.03
C LEU A 182 -3.76 -7.71 4.39
N MET A 183 -3.71 -7.36 3.10
CA MET A 183 -4.86 -6.75 2.41
C MET A 183 -6.04 -7.71 2.31
N ARG A 184 -5.81 -8.98 1.97
CA ARG A 184 -6.88 -9.98 1.89
C ARG A 184 -7.59 -10.20 3.22
N CYS A 185 -6.83 -10.24 4.31
CA CYS A 185 -7.40 -10.38 5.65
C CYS A 185 -8.18 -9.13 6.07
N LEU A 186 -7.65 -7.93 5.81
CA LEU A 186 -8.36 -6.67 6.06
C LEU A 186 -9.72 -6.64 5.36
N ARG A 187 -9.77 -7.04 4.08
CA ARG A 187 -11.00 -7.08 3.29
C ARG A 187 -11.98 -8.16 3.73
N LEU A 188 -11.50 -9.39 3.95
CA LEU A 188 -12.36 -10.52 4.34
C LEU A 188 -13.09 -10.26 5.66
N PHE A 189 -12.37 -9.73 6.65
CA PHE A 189 -12.90 -9.45 7.98
C PHE A 189 -13.42 -8.02 8.14
N GLU A 190 -13.49 -7.25 7.05
CA GLU A 190 -14.00 -5.88 7.04
C GLU A 190 -13.36 -5.01 8.14
N ALA A 191 -12.07 -5.24 8.38
CA ALA A 191 -11.28 -4.54 9.39
C ALA A 191 -10.88 -3.16 8.88
N PHE A 192 -11.88 -2.37 8.51
CA PHE A 192 -11.74 -1.04 7.95
C PHE A 192 -11.87 -0.01 9.07
N PRO A 193 -10.89 0.89 9.24
CA PRO A 193 -10.98 1.91 10.27
C PRO A 193 -12.08 2.92 9.93
N SER A 194 -12.92 3.23 10.92
CA SER A 194 -13.82 4.39 10.86
C SER A 194 -13.03 5.66 10.48
N PRO A 195 -13.61 6.62 9.74
CA PRO A 195 -12.96 7.88 9.43
C PRO A 195 -12.42 8.61 10.67
N ASP A 196 -13.08 8.46 11.82
CA ASP A 196 -12.73 9.15 13.06
C ASP A 196 -11.67 8.44 13.89
N LEU A 197 -11.53 7.12 13.74
CA LEU A 197 -10.50 6.32 14.43
C LEU A 197 -9.13 6.70 13.86
N PRO A 198 -8.18 7.24 14.65
CA PRO A 198 -6.81 7.46 14.18
C PRO A 198 -6.18 6.16 13.71
N VAL A 199 -5.37 6.23 12.65
CA VAL A 199 -4.67 5.06 12.10
C VAL A 199 -3.19 5.34 11.97
N VAL A 200 -2.35 4.40 12.38
CA VAL A 200 -0.91 4.40 12.11
C VAL A 200 -0.55 3.17 11.30
N GLY A 201 0.21 3.35 10.22
CA GLY A 201 0.64 2.26 9.35
C GLY A 201 2.11 2.37 8.96
N TRP A 202 2.82 1.25 8.90
CA TRP A 202 4.22 1.21 8.46
C TRP A 202 4.50 0.09 7.48
N SER A 203 5.47 0.29 6.59
CA SER A 203 5.82 -0.69 5.56
C SER A 203 4.56 -1.12 4.77
N ALA A 204 4.23 -2.41 4.70
CA ALA A 204 3.00 -2.87 4.05
C ALA A 204 1.73 -2.23 4.62
N GLY A 205 1.69 -1.95 5.94
CA GLY A 205 0.59 -1.24 6.58
C GLY A 205 0.39 0.18 6.06
N ALA A 206 1.47 0.89 5.69
CA ALA A 206 1.36 2.19 5.03
C ALA A 206 0.82 2.06 3.59
N MET A 207 1.25 1.02 2.87
CA MET A 207 0.83 0.77 1.48
C MET A 207 -0.64 0.39 1.36
N VAL A 208 -1.17 -0.39 2.30
CA VAL A 208 -2.61 -0.74 2.27
C VAL A 208 -3.49 0.45 2.62
N LEU A 209 -2.98 1.53 3.22
CA LEU A 209 -3.78 2.71 3.55
C LEU A 209 -3.95 3.67 2.36
N THR A 210 -3.17 3.51 1.30
CA THR A 210 -3.24 4.36 0.09
C THR A 210 -4.19 3.79 -0.97
N ASP A 211 -4.35 4.47 -2.11
CA ASP A 211 -5.21 4.01 -3.22
C ASP A 211 -4.73 2.71 -3.86
N HIS A 212 -3.42 2.63 -4.11
CA HIS A 212 -2.80 1.48 -4.76
C HIS A 212 -1.64 0.92 -3.93
N ILE A 213 -1.51 -0.40 -3.98
CA ILE A 213 -0.40 -1.14 -3.41
C ILE A 213 0.58 -1.42 -4.54
N VAL A 214 1.78 -0.84 -4.47
CA VAL A 214 2.80 -0.97 -5.51
C VAL A 214 4.00 -1.75 -4.98
N LEU A 215 4.36 -2.85 -5.64
CA LEU A 215 5.54 -3.65 -5.34
C LEU A 215 6.73 -3.20 -6.18
N TYR A 216 7.89 -3.04 -5.56
CA TYR A 216 9.08 -2.53 -6.22
C TYR A 216 10.34 -3.03 -5.51
N HIS A 217 11.36 -3.33 -6.30
CA HIS A 217 12.71 -3.59 -5.80
C HIS A 217 13.75 -3.47 -6.92
N ASP A 218 14.14 -2.25 -7.28
CA ASP A 218 15.19 -1.97 -8.28
C ASP A 218 16.55 -2.58 -7.89
N LYS A 219 16.83 -2.64 -6.58
CA LYS A 219 18.08 -3.16 -6.00
C LYS A 219 18.01 -4.66 -5.65
N GLY A 220 17.05 -5.38 -6.22
CA GLY A 220 16.83 -6.81 -5.95
C GLY A 220 17.81 -7.73 -6.69
N PRO A 221 17.86 -9.03 -6.35
CA PRO A 221 18.76 -9.99 -6.98
C PRO A 221 18.45 -10.23 -8.47
N ALA A 222 17.21 -9.99 -8.90
CA ALA A 222 16.79 -10.06 -10.30
C ALA A 222 17.13 -8.79 -11.09
N GLY A 223 17.93 -7.88 -10.50
CA GLY A 223 18.20 -6.57 -11.04
C GLY A 223 16.97 -5.67 -11.04
N VAL A 224 17.04 -4.65 -11.87
CA VAL A 224 16.03 -3.60 -11.97
C VAL A 224 14.79 -4.13 -12.70
N GLN A 225 13.66 -4.19 -12.01
CA GLN A 225 12.37 -4.60 -12.55
C GLN A 225 11.39 -3.41 -12.55
N PRO A 226 10.37 -3.39 -13.43
CA PRO A 226 9.29 -2.41 -13.31
C PRO A 226 8.58 -2.52 -11.96
N ALA A 227 8.20 -1.38 -11.37
CA ALA A 227 7.28 -1.39 -10.24
C ALA A 227 5.93 -1.98 -10.67
N GLU A 228 5.32 -2.79 -9.84
CA GLU A 228 4.10 -3.53 -10.13
C GLU A 228 2.96 -3.02 -9.24
N VAL A 229 1.90 -2.48 -9.82
CA VAL A 229 0.60 -2.43 -9.11
C VAL A 229 0.19 -3.86 -8.76
N TRP A 230 0.02 -4.12 -7.46
CA TRP A 230 -0.42 -5.42 -6.94
C TRP A 230 -1.94 -5.47 -6.79
N ASP A 231 -2.53 -4.44 -6.18
CA ASP A 231 -3.98 -4.31 -5.99
C ASP A 231 -4.33 -2.88 -5.51
N ARG A 232 -5.62 -2.64 -5.29
CA ARG A 232 -6.17 -1.48 -4.59
C ARG A 232 -5.91 -1.59 -3.08
N GLY A 233 -5.47 -0.51 -2.46
CA GLY A 233 -5.48 -0.37 -1.01
C GLY A 233 -6.87 0.00 -0.48
N LEU A 234 -6.89 0.55 0.73
CA LEU A 234 -8.09 0.99 1.45
C LEU A 234 -8.57 2.38 1.00
N GLY A 235 -7.74 3.13 0.27
CA GLY A 235 -8.08 4.49 -0.19
C GLY A 235 -8.25 5.51 0.94
N ARG A 236 -7.77 5.20 2.16
CA ARG A 236 -7.85 6.12 3.30
C ARG A 236 -6.99 7.36 3.10
N VAL A 237 -5.82 7.20 2.47
CA VAL A 237 -4.95 8.29 2.04
C VAL A 237 -5.00 8.35 0.51
N PRO A 238 -5.94 9.12 -0.07
CA PRO A 238 -6.07 9.20 -1.52
C PRO A 238 -4.95 10.02 -2.13
N ARG A 239 -4.68 9.78 -3.42
CA ARG A 239 -3.66 10.48 -4.23
C ARG A 239 -2.25 10.38 -3.65
N VAL A 240 -1.93 9.29 -2.95
CA VAL A 240 -0.59 8.98 -2.47
C VAL A 240 -0.23 7.56 -2.88
N ILE A 241 1.01 7.34 -3.30
CA ILE A 241 1.61 6.00 -3.42
C ILE A 241 2.72 5.90 -2.39
N ALA A 242 2.49 5.10 -1.35
CA ALA A 242 3.48 4.92 -0.29
C ALA A 242 4.63 4.01 -0.75
N MET A 243 5.87 4.50 -0.65
CA MET A 243 7.10 3.77 -0.97
C MET A 243 7.99 3.55 0.27
N PRO A 244 7.63 2.61 1.18
CA PRO A 244 8.51 2.19 2.27
C PRO A 244 9.91 1.71 1.86
N HIS A 245 10.91 1.96 2.69
CA HIS A 245 12.31 1.59 2.42
C HIS A 245 12.84 2.15 1.09
N ALA A 246 12.37 3.31 0.64
CA ALA A 246 12.68 3.88 -0.68
C ALA A 246 14.17 3.85 -1.01
N ARG A 247 15.05 4.37 -0.14
CA ARG A 247 16.52 4.39 -0.37
C ARG A 247 17.13 3.01 -0.61
N ARG A 248 16.57 1.98 0.03
CA ARG A 248 17.09 0.60 -0.04
C ARG A 248 16.51 -0.18 -1.21
N ARG A 249 15.37 0.23 -1.76
CA ARG A 249 14.62 -0.53 -2.77
C ARG A 249 14.57 0.13 -4.14
N LEU A 250 14.64 1.46 -4.20
CA LEU A 250 14.53 2.25 -5.44
C LEU A 250 15.89 2.80 -5.87
N ALA A 251 16.09 2.92 -7.18
CA ALA A 251 17.20 3.63 -7.80
C ALA A 251 16.91 5.15 -7.83
N LEU A 252 16.90 5.78 -6.65
CA LEU A 252 16.50 7.19 -6.48
C LEU A 252 17.43 8.20 -7.18
N ASP A 253 18.61 7.77 -7.61
CA ASP A 253 19.58 8.53 -8.40
C ASP A 253 19.31 8.47 -9.92
N ASP A 254 18.43 7.57 -10.38
CA ASP A 254 18.03 7.48 -11.78
C ASP A 254 16.83 8.39 -12.06
N VAL A 255 17.13 9.61 -12.54
CA VAL A 255 16.13 10.64 -12.86
C VAL A 255 15.09 10.15 -13.85
N HIS A 256 15.49 9.37 -14.87
CA HIS A 256 14.55 8.88 -15.88
C HIS A 256 13.56 7.87 -15.31
N ARG A 257 14.01 6.98 -14.43
CA ARG A 257 13.11 6.03 -13.74
C ARG A 257 12.13 6.73 -12.82
N ASN A 258 12.64 7.67 -12.03
CA ASN A 258 11.83 8.47 -11.13
C ASN A 258 10.79 9.31 -11.88
N LEU A 259 11.15 9.89 -13.03
CA LEU A 259 10.25 10.64 -13.89
C LEU A 259 9.10 9.74 -14.39
N VAL A 260 9.42 8.55 -14.92
CA VAL A 260 8.40 7.59 -15.36
C VAL A 260 7.51 7.17 -14.19
N LEU A 261 8.09 6.95 -13.01
CA LEU A 261 7.36 6.59 -11.80
C LEU A 261 6.37 7.69 -11.38
N ALA A 262 6.81 8.95 -11.36
CA ALA A 262 5.98 10.09 -11.00
C ALA A 262 4.83 10.29 -12.01
N HIS A 263 5.12 10.27 -13.32
CA HIS A 263 4.10 10.44 -14.34
C HIS A 263 3.12 9.25 -14.40
N ARG A 264 3.60 8.02 -14.21
CA ARG A 264 2.74 6.83 -14.19
C ARG A 264 1.67 6.91 -13.10
N PHE A 265 2.02 7.40 -11.92
CA PHE A 265 1.08 7.48 -10.81
C PHE A 265 0.37 8.84 -10.67
N ALA A 266 0.68 9.81 -11.53
CA ALA A 266 -0.02 11.09 -11.53
C ALA A 266 -1.55 10.89 -11.67
N PRO A 267 -2.39 11.63 -10.92
CA PRO A 267 -2.04 12.77 -10.07
C PRO A 267 -1.57 12.41 -8.65
N ALA A 268 -1.46 11.12 -8.30
CA ALA A 268 -0.99 10.70 -6.99
C ALA A 268 0.49 11.04 -6.77
N ARG A 269 0.84 11.40 -5.54
CA ARG A 269 2.22 11.69 -5.13
C ARG A 269 2.94 10.43 -4.68
N VAL A 270 4.12 10.19 -5.24
CA VAL A 270 4.98 9.06 -4.88
C VAL A 270 5.74 9.42 -3.60
N LEU A 271 5.21 9.02 -2.45
CA LEU A 271 5.72 9.37 -1.12
C LEU A 271 6.81 8.41 -0.65
N LEU A 272 7.98 8.94 -0.29
CA LEU A 272 9.12 8.15 0.17
C LEU A 272 9.11 7.98 1.70
N LEU A 273 9.03 6.73 2.17
CA LEU A 273 8.99 6.40 3.60
C LEU A 273 10.25 5.62 4.01
N ASP A 274 11.32 6.34 4.34
CA ASP A 274 12.59 5.78 4.82
C ASP A 274 12.62 5.60 6.35
N ASP A 275 13.65 4.93 6.88
CA ASP A 275 13.79 4.66 8.33
C ASP A 275 13.67 5.94 9.18
N GLY A 276 12.75 5.92 10.16
CA GLY A 276 12.51 7.05 11.06
C GLY A 276 11.64 8.18 10.48
N MET A 277 11.19 8.09 9.23
CA MET A 277 10.23 9.05 8.67
C MET A 277 8.85 8.86 9.30
N GLN A 278 8.15 9.98 9.52
CA GLN A 278 6.78 10.05 9.98
C GLN A 278 6.06 11.10 9.14
N VAL A 279 4.95 10.71 8.53
CA VAL A 279 4.11 11.60 7.72
C VAL A 279 2.72 11.57 8.31
N ARG A 280 2.33 12.68 8.95
CA ARG A 280 1.00 12.85 9.55
C ARG A 280 0.09 13.56 8.56
N ILE A 281 -1.07 12.97 8.30
CA ILE A 281 -2.08 13.45 7.37
C ILE A 281 -3.36 13.68 8.17
N GLY A 282 -3.87 14.91 8.09
CA GLY A 282 -5.07 15.35 8.79
C GLY A 282 -6.33 15.26 7.91
N ASP A 283 -7.36 15.99 8.32
CA ASP A 283 -8.69 15.96 7.68
C ASP A 283 -8.70 16.50 6.25
N ASP A 284 -7.76 17.38 5.92
CA ASP A 284 -7.58 17.95 4.58
C ASP A 284 -6.95 16.96 3.59
N GLY A 285 -6.44 15.83 4.08
CA GLY A 285 -5.76 14.81 3.28
C GLY A 285 -4.47 15.29 2.63
N SER A 286 -3.93 16.44 3.04
CA SER A 286 -2.73 17.02 2.44
C SER A 286 -1.47 16.34 2.97
N LEU A 287 -0.45 16.25 2.12
CA LEU A 287 0.89 15.85 2.57
C LEU A 287 1.55 17.07 3.25
N PRO A 288 2.22 16.89 4.39
CA PRO A 288 2.91 17.98 5.06
C PRO A 288 4.11 18.47 4.23
N ALA A 289 4.52 19.71 4.47
CA ALA A 289 5.57 20.42 3.73
C ALA A 289 6.88 19.62 3.61
N GLU A 290 7.28 18.97 4.71
CA GLU A 290 8.50 18.18 4.81
C GLU A 290 8.42 16.78 4.17
N ALA A 291 7.25 16.37 3.68
CA ALA A 291 7.07 15.06 3.06
C ALA A 291 7.94 14.94 1.80
N ARG A 292 8.78 13.90 1.75
CA ARG A 292 9.67 13.64 0.61
C ARG A 292 8.95 12.88 -0.49
N VAL A 293 8.92 13.44 -1.68
CA VAL A 293 8.25 12.87 -2.85
C VAL A 293 9.20 12.75 -4.05
N VAL A 294 8.81 11.94 -5.02
CA VAL A 294 9.38 11.99 -6.38
C VAL A 294 8.63 13.07 -7.17
N THR A 295 9.35 14.07 -7.69
CA THR A 295 8.78 15.18 -8.47
C THR A 295 8.49 14.76 -9.91
N ALA A 296 7.73 15.59 -10.65
CA ALA A 296 7.46 15.35 -12.07
C ALA A 296 8.74 15.31 -12.93
N GLU A 297 9.80 16.00 -12.51
CA GLU A 297 11.11 16.02 -13.17
C GLU A 297 11.96 14.78 -12.85
N GLY A 298 11.46 13.87 -11.99
CA GLY A 298 12.18 12.67 -11.57
C GLY A 298 13.25 12.92 -10.50
N THR A 299 13.20 14.08 -9.84
CA THR A 299 14.08 14.39 -8.69
C THR A 299 13.38 14.08 -7.37
N ILE A 300 14.12 14.12 -6.27
CA ILE A 300 13.56 13.96 -4.93
C ILE A 300 13.56 15.30 -4.23
N ALA A 301 12.38 15.77 -3.83
CA ALA A 301 12.18 17.04 -3.15
C ALA A 301 11.21 16.87 -1.96
N THR A 302 11.13 17.89 -1.11
CA THR A 302 10.00 18.03 -0.20
C THR A 302 8.82 18.70 -0.91
N ILE A 303 7.61 18.63 -0.35
CA ILE A 303 6.43 19.32 -0.90
C ILE A 303 6.66 20.84 -0.94
N GLU A 304 7.35 21.40 0.06
CA GLU A 304 7.71 22.82 0.13
C GLU A 304 8.65 23.23 -1.01
N ASP A 305 9.73 22.46 -1.22
CA ASP A 305 10.70 22.72 -2.29
C ASP A 305 10.03 22.67 -3.67
N GLU A 306 9.16 21.69 -3.92
CA GLU A 306 8.43 21.52 -5.19
C GLU A 306 7.47 22.70 -5.46
N ALA A 307 6.78 23.19 -4.43
CA ALA A 307 5.89 24.33 -4.56
C ALA A 307 6.66 25.62 -4.93
N SER A 308 7.78 25.89 -4.26
CA SER A 308 8.62 27.06 -4.54
C SER A 308 9.17 27.08 -5.97
N ALA A 309 9.62 25.92 -6.48
CA ALA A 309 10.13 25.81 -7.84
C ALA A 309 9.06 26.03 -8.93
N SER A 310 7.79 25.76 -8.62
CA SER A 310 6.67 25.98 -9.54
C SER A 310 6.25 27.47 -9.64
N GLU A 311 6.40 28.24 -8.57
CA GLU A 311 6.09 29.68 -8.54
C GLU A 311 7.17 30.49 -9.27
N ASP A 312 8.44 30.11 -9.14
CA ASP A 312 9.57 30.74 -9.84
C ASP A 312 9.55 30.49 -11.36
N CYS A 313 8.93 29.40 -11.83
CA CYS A 313 8.75 29.15 -13.28
C CYS A 313 7.54 29.89 -13.89
N ALA A 314 6.62 30.37 -13.06
CA ALA A 314 5.40 31.05 -13.50
C ALA A 314 5.50 32.59 -13.45
N SER A 315 6.64 33.12 -13.01
CA SER A 315 6.97 34.55 -12.93
C SER A 315 7.95 35.00 -14.01
#